data_AF-N0E2C5-F1
#
_entry.id   AF-N0E2C5-F1
#
_cell.length_a   1.000
_cell.length_b   1.000
_cell.length_c   1.000
_cell.angle_alpha   90.00
_cell.angle_beta   90.00
_cell.angle_gamma   90.00
#
_symmetry.space_group_name_H-M   'P 1'
#
loop_
_entity.id
_entity.type
_entity.pdbx_description
1 polymer ?
#
loop_
_entity_poly.entity_id
_entity_poly.type
_entity_poly.pdbx_seq_one_letter_code
_entity_poly.pdbx_strand_id
1 'polypeptide(L)' 'MALKEGINQENAKKINKIIRDEGPRGVKTQIQGDAIRATSKSRDDLQAVQKLLKDSDLDVAVNFTNYR' A
#
# COMPACT_ATOMS: atom_id res chain seq x y z
N MET A 1 -17.12 11.85 14.79
CA MET A 1 -15.91 12.17 13.99
C MET A 1 -15.60 10.93 13.15
N ALA A 2 -15.97 10.97 11.87
CA ALA A 2 -15.86 9.81 10.99
C ALA A 2 -14.39 9.64 10.57
N LEU A 3 -13.73 8.72 11.23
CA LEU A 3 -12.39 8.26 10.91
C LEU A 3 -12.48 7.52 9.56
N LYS A 4 -12.25 8.25 8.45
CA LYS A 4 -12.09 7.67 7.10
C LYS A 4 -10.77 6.88 7.03
N GLU A 5 -10.57 5.91 7.92
CA GLU A 5 -9.33 5.10 7.98
C GLU A 5 -9.51 3.69 7.37
N GLY A 6 -10.61 3.43 6.68
CA GLY A 6 -10.73 2.25 5.85
C GLY A 6 -10.24 2.52 4.43
N ILE A 7 -9.18 1.85 3.98
CA ILE A 7 -8.93 1.70 2.54
C ILE A 7 -10.12 0.92 1.99
N ASN A 8 -11.03 1.64 1.33
CA ASN A 8 -12.20 1.05 0.70
C ASN A 8 -11.78 -0.13 -0.19
N GLN A 9 -12.54 -1.22 -0.19
CA GLN A 9 -12.17 -2.50 -0.80
C GLN A 9 -11.73 -2.37 -2.28
N GLU A 10 -12.29 -1.38 -2.99
CA GLU A 10 -11.92 -1.04 -4.36
C GLU A 10 -10.49 -0.46 -4.46
N ASN A 11 -10.14 0.47 -3.57
CA ASN A 11 -8.79 1.01 -3.44
C ASN A 11 -7.81 -0.07 -2.96
N ALA A 12 -8.23 -0.95 -2.05
CA ALA A 12 -7.39 -2.04 -1.58
C ALA A 12 -7.01 -2.98 -2.74
N LYS A 13 -7.98 -3.34 -3.58
CA LYS A 13 -7.73 -4.15 -4.78
C LYS A 13 -6.84 -3.42 -5.80
N LYS A 14 -7.07 -2.12 -6.04
CA LYS A 14 -6.21 -1.30 -6.92
C LYS A 14 -4.77 -1.27 -6.42
N ILE A 15 -4.54 -0.90 -5.17
CA ILE A 15 -3.23 -0.82 -4.53
C ILE A 15 -2.51 -2.16 -4.63
N ASN A 16 -3.17 -3.26 -4.27
CA ASN A 16 -2.58 -4.59 -4.35
C ASN A 16 -2.20 -4.99 -5.78
N LYS A 17 -2.99 -4.56 -6.77
CA LYS A 17 -2.69 -4.81 -8.18
C LYS A 17 -1.50 -3.96 -8.64
N ILE A 18 -1.50 -2.66 -8.35
CA ILE A 18 -0.42 -1.72 -8.67
C ILE A 18 0.92 -2.19 -8.05
N ILE A 19 0.93 -2.55 -6.77
CA ILE A 19 2.16 -3.04 -6.09
C ILE A 19 2.64 -4.36 -6.70
N ARG A 20 1.75 -5.16 -7.28
CA ARG A 20 2.13 -6.42 -7.92
C ARG A 20 2.58 -6.25 -9.38
N ASP A 21 2.04 -5.26 -10.07
CA ASP A 21 2.31 -4.98 -11.49
C ASP A 21 3.53 -4.05 -11.65
N GLU A 22 3.50 -2.93 -10.92
CA GLU A 22 4.55 -1.90 -10.95
C GLU A 22 5.48 -1.95 -9.74
N GLY A 23 4.99 -2.49 -8.61
CA GLY A 23 5.81 -2.57 -7.41
C GLY A 23 6.93 -3.62 -7.53
N PRO A 24 7.97 -3.49 -6.69
CA PRO A 24 9.08 -4.42 -6.68
C PRO A 24 8.64 -5.81 -6.20
N ARG A 25 9.14 -6.85 -6.87
CA ARG A 25 8.91 -8.26 -6.52
C ARG A 25 9.25 -8.63 -5.07
N GLY A 26 10.05 -7.81 -4.38
CA GLY A 26 10.43 -7.99 -2.98
C GLY A 26 9.33 -7.61 -1.97
N VAL A 27 8.28 -6.90 -2.40
CA VAL A 27 7.18 -6.48 -1.54
C VAL A 27 6.03 -7.49 -1.61
N LYS A 28 5.63 -8.01 -0.46
CA LYS A 28 4.41 -8.78 -0.27
C LYS A 28 3.34 -7.94 0.38
N THR A 29 2.20 -7.84 -0.27
CA THR A 29 1.01 -7.17 0.24
C THR A 29 -0.05 -8.17 0.67
N GLN A 30 -0.71 -7.87 1.79
CA GLN A 30 -1.84 -8.65 2.29
C GLN A 30 -3.00 -7.69 2.61
N ILE A 31 -4.16 -7.95 2.03
CA ILE A 31 -5.39 -7.20 2.32
C ILE A 31 -6.04 -7.83 3.55
N GLN A 32 -6.32 -7.05 4.58
CA GLN A 32 -7.03 -7.43 5.79
C GLN A 32 -8.24 -6.51 5.96
N GLY A 33 -9.41 -6.94 5.45
CA GLY A 33 -10.61 -6.10 5.44
C GLY A 33 -10.36 -4.82 4.64
N ASP A 34 -10.39 -3.69 5.33
CA ASP A 34 -10.13 -2.34 4.81
C ASP A 34 -8.69 -1.84 5.08
N ALA A 35 -7.76 -2.73 5.41
CA ALA A 35 -6.34 -2.40 5.61
C ALA A 35 -5.44 -3.20 4.67
N ILE A 36 -4.30 -2.62 4.28
CA ILE A 36 -3.25 -3.32 3.54
C ILE A 36 -1.97 -3.36 4.36
N ARG A 37 -1.44 -4.56 4.55
CA ARG A 37 -0.14 -4.79 5.16
C ARG A 37 0.88 -5.11 4.08
N ALA A 38 1.85 -4.22 3.87
CA ALA A 38 2.99 -4.44 3.00
C ALA A 38 4.21 -4.89 3.83
N THR A 39 4.91 -5.93 3.38
CA THR A 39 6.14 -6.45 3.98
C THR A 39 7.20 -6.59 2.89
N SER A 40 8.41 -6.11 3.11
CA SER A 40 9.53 -6.35 2.20
C SER A 40 10.81 -6.66 2.97
N LYS A 41 11.82 -7.13 2.24
CA LYS A 41 13.19 -7.31 2.79
C LYS A 41 14.11 -6.12 2.52
N SER A 42 13.82 -5.29 1.53
CA SER A 42 14.67 -4.15 1.15
C SER A 42 13.96 -2.82 1.45
N ARG A 43 14.70 -1.86 2.02
CA ARG A 43 14.20 -0.50 2.27
C ARG A 43 13.94 0.25 0.96
N ASP A 44 14.78 0.05 -0.06
CA ASP A 44 14.56 0.57 -1.42
C ASP A 44 13.21 0.16 -1.98
N ASP A 45 12.86 -1.13 -1.85
CA ASP A 45 11.57 -1.63 -2.32
C ASP A 45 10.39 -0.94 -1.61
N LEU A 46 10.51 -0.68 -0.29
CA LEU A 46 9.47 0.05 0.45
C LEU A 46 9.37 1.51 -0.03
N GLN A 47 10.50 2.19 -0.21
CA GLN A 47 10.51 3.57 -0.69
C GLN A 47 9.95 3.69 -2.11
N ALA A 48 10.28 2.74 -3.00
CA ALA A 48 9.73 2.68 -4.35
C ALA A 48 8.20 2.54 -4.33
N VAL A 49 7.67 1.60 -3.53
CA VAL A 49 6.22 1.43 -3.37
C VAL A 49 5.55 2.67 -2.77
N GLN A 50 6.14 3.30 -1.76
CA GLN A 50 5.59 4.54 -1.19
C GLN A 50 5.50 5.66 -2.21
N LYS A 51 6.55 5.81 -3.02
CA LYS A 51 6.59 6.83 -4.07
C LYS A 51 5.56 6.52 -5.15
N LEU A 52 5.45 5.26 -5.57
CA LEU A 52 4.51 4.81 -6.59
C LEU A 52 3.04 4.95 -6.14
N LEU A 53 2.75 4.68 -4.86
CA LEU A 53 1.43 4.89 -4.28
C LEU A 53 1.10 6.36 -4.02
N LYS A 54 2.10 7.22 -3.83
CA LYS A 54 1.91 8.68 -3.78
C LYS A 54 1.70 9.29 -5.16
N ASP A 55 2.33 8.71 -6.19
CA ASP A 55 2.24 9.16 -7.58
C ASP A 55 0.98 8.63 -8.27
N SER A 56 0.57 7.41 -7.92
CA SER A 56 -0.77 6.91 -8.21
C SER A 56 -1.77 7.77 -7.47
N ASP A 57 -2.66 8.43 -8.22
CA ASP A 57 -3.74 9.31 -7.74
C ASP A 57 -4.76 8.50 -6.89
N LEU A 58 -4.33 8.14 -5.69
CA LEU A 58 -5.09 7.41 -4.70
C LEU A 58 -5.59 8.45 -3.71
N ASP A 59 -6.90 8.71 -3.73
CA ASP A 59 -7.63 9.51 -2.72
C ASP A 59 -7.69 8.78 -1.36
N VAL A 60 -6.62 8.11 -0.96
CA VAL A 60 -6.48 7.46 0.35
C VAL A 60 -5.11 7.82 0.92
N ALA A 61 -5.11 8.32 2.15
CA ALA A 61 -3.88 8.52 2.90
C ALA A 61 -3.29 7.15 3.25
N VAL A 62 -2.31 6.69 2.46
CA VAL A 62 -1.59 5.44 2.76
C VAL A 62 -0.65 5.70 3.93
N ASN A 63 -1.00 5.16 5.09
CA ASN A 63 -0.23 5.35 6.32
C ASN A 63 0.78 4.21 6.49
N PHE A 64 2.06 4.48 6.24
CA PHE A 64 3.13 3.49 6.37
C PHE A 64 3.62 3.44 7.82
N THR A 65 2.94 2.64 8.64
CA THR A 65 3.30 2.44 10.04
C THR A 65 3.98 1.08 10.23
N ASN A 66 4.90 0.96 11.20
CA ASN A 66 5.64 -0.27 11.51
C ASN A 66 6.74 -0.65 10.48
N TYR A 67 7.78 0.19 10.35
CA TYR A 67 9.06 -0.27 9.82
C TYR A 67 9.68 -1.22 10.85
N ARG A 68 9.72 -2.53 10.56
CA ARG A 68 10.54 -3.50 11.32
C ARG A 68 11.54 -4.15 10.39
#